data_AF-A0A4Q4UD15-F1
#
_entry.id   AF-A0A4Q4UD15-F1
#
_cell.length_a   1.000
_cell.length_b   1.000
_cell.length_c   1.000
_cell.angle_alpha   90.00
_cell.angle_beta   90.00
_cell.angle_gamma   90.00
#
_symmetry.space_group_name_H-M   'P 1'
#
loop_
_entity.id
_entity.type
_entity.pdbx_description
1 polymer ?
#
loop_
_entity_poly.entity_id
_entity_poly.type
_entity_poly.pdbx_seq_one_letter_code
_entity_poly.pdbx_strand_id
1 'polypeptide(L)'
;MGLLRFIASAVLAACIPNSADALLAFPGAEGLGREAVGGRTGSVYHVTNLDDSGAGSFRDAVSKSNRIVIFDVGGTINITNRVVVSKSVYIAGQSAPGDGITVYGNGLSWSNADNAIVRYMRFRMGRGGDSGKDGITIAEGKNMIFDHVSVSWGRDETFSISGAVHNVTIQDSIVAQGLETHSCGGLIQTDYGVSLTT
;
A
#
# COMPACT_ATOMS: atom_id res chain seq x y z
N MET A 1 -46.44 -32.43 56.23
CA MET A 1 -46.51 -31.87 54.86
C MET A 1 -45.63 -30.62 54.80
N GLY A 2 -44.39 -30.75 54.32
CA GLY A 2 -43.50 -29.60 54.12
C GLY A 2 -42.60 -29.90 52.94
N LEU A 3 -42.91 -29.33 51.78
CA LEU A 3 -42.19 -29.54 50.53
C LEU A 3 -41.13 -28.43 50.38
N LEU A 4 -39.86 -28.79 50.53
CA LEU A 4 -38.73 -27.89 50.33
C LEU A 4 -38.50 -27.69 48.82
N ARG A 5 -38.67 -26.47 48.31
CA ARG A 5 -38.39 -26.11 46.92
C ARG A 5 -36.92 -25.73 46.77
N PHE A 6 -36.15 -26.51 46.00
CA PHE A 6 -34.83 -26.12 45.53
C PHE A 6 -34.98 -25.21 44.31
N ILE A 7 -34.43 -23.99 44.37
CA ILE A 7 -34.29 -23.09 43.21
C ILE A 7 -32.90 -23.34 42.63
N ALA A 8 -32.83 -23.97 41.46
CA ALA A 8 -31.60 -24.05 40.67
C ALA A 8 -31.37 -22.69 40.00
N SER A 9 -30.31 -21.97 40.39
CA SER A 9 -29.82 -20.81 39.63
C SER A 9 -29.06 -21.32 38.41
N ALA A 10 -29.61 -21.10 37.22
CA ALA A 10 -28.88 -21.28 35.97
C ALA A 10 -27.94 -20.08 35.79
N VAL A 11 -26.64 -20.29 35.97
CA VAL A 11 -25.62 -19.32 35.55
C VAL A 11 -25.53 -19.39 34.03
N LEU A 12 -26.10 -18.40 33.35
CA LEU A 12 -25.95 -18.22 31.92
C LEU A 12 -24.52 -17.73 31.67
N ALA A 13 -23.63 -18.65 31.29
CA ALA A 13 -22.31 -18.27 30.79
C ALA A 13 -22.50 -17.54 29.46
N ALA A 14 -22.42 -16.21 29.48
CA ALA A 14 -22.38 -15.41 28.27
C ALA A 14 -21.07 -15.74 27.54
N CYS A 15 -21.18 -16.51 26.45
CA CYS A 15 -20.09 -16.66 25.49
C CYS A 15 -19.86 -15.28 24.88
N ILE A 16 -18.85 -14.55 25.37
CA ILE A 16 -18.36 -13.36 24.68
C ILE A 16 -17.61 -13.89 23.45
N PRO A 17 -18.08 -13.68 22.22
CA PRO A 17 -17.31 -14.07 21.05
C PRO A 17 -16.03 -13.23 21.03
N ASN A 18 -14.91 -13.85 21.40
CA ASN A 18 -13.59 -13.24 21.31
C ASN A 18 -13.07 -13.41 19.89
N SER A 19 -13.77 -12.82 18.93
CA SER A 19 -13.31 -12.63 17.56
C SER A 19 -13.18 -11.14 17.36
N ALA A 20 -12.05 -10.58 17.82
CA ALA A 20 -11.59 -9.32 17.28
C ALA A 20 -11.15 -9.62 15.84
N ASP A 21 -12.10 -9.65 14.90
CA ASP A 21 -11.76 -9.69 13.48
C ASP A 21 -10.79 -8.56 13.21
N ALA A 22 -9.63 -8.90 12.64
CA ALA A 22 -8.60 -7.93 12.35
C ALA A 22 -9.18 -6.82 11.48
N LEU A 23 -8.96 -5.57 11.90
CA LEU A 23 -9.56 -4.42 11.25
C LEU A 23 -8.98 -4.25 9.84
N LEU A 24 -9.84 -4.30 8.83
CA LEU A 24 -9.44 -4.15 7.43
C LEU A 24 -8.74 -2.79 7.19
N ALA A 25 -7.79 -2.80 6.25
CA ALA A 25 -7.06 -1.64 5.76
C ALA A 25 -8.01 -0.53 5.30
N PHE A 26 -9.09 -0.90 4.63
CA PHE A 26 -10.23 -0.06 4.26
C PHE A 26 -11.44 -0.97 3.96
N PRO A 27 -12.69 -0.46 3.95
CA PRO A 27 -13.85 -1.25 3.54
C PRO A 27 -13.66 -1.80 2.12
N GLY A 28 -13.79 -3.12 1.96
CA GLY A 28 -13.56 -3.81 0.67
C GLY A 28 -12.13 -4.30 0.43
N ALA A 29 -11.20 -4.08 1.37
CA ALA A 29 -9.86 -4.66 1.27
C ALA A 29 -9.92 -6.20 1.31
N GLU A 30 -9.26 -6.85 0.35
CA GLU A 30 -9.24 -8.30 0.21
C GLU A 30 -7.83 -8.89 0.06
N GLY A 31 -7.76 -10.22 -0.04
CA GLY A 31 -6.49 -10.95 -0.13
C GLY A 31 -5.67 -10.89 1.15
N LEU A 32 -4.40 -11.28 1.02
CA LEU A 32 -3.49 -11.45 2.15
C LEU A 32 -3.04 -10.13 2.78
N GLY A 33 -2.99 -9.05 1.99
CA GLY A 33 -2.63 -7.70 2.45
C GLY A 33 -3.77 -6.91 3.09
N ARG A 34 -4.98 -7.46 3.18
CA ARG A 34 -6.20 -6.73 3.59
C ARG A 34 -6.14 -6.14 5.00
N GLU A 35 -5.25 -6.62 5.86
CA GLU A 35 -5.11 -6.21 7.26
C GLU A 35 -3.96 -5.21 7.47
N ALA A 36 -3.37 -4.68 6.39
CA ALA A 36 -2.35 -3.64 6.46
C ALA A 36 -2.88 -2.43 7.26
N VAL A 37 -2.12 -2.01 8.28
CA VAL A 37 -2.58 -0.95 9.19
C VAL A 37 -2.30 0.47 8.68
N GLY A 38 -1.39 0.63 7.70
CA GLY A 38 -1.02 1.94 7.18
C GLY A 38 -0.50 2.87 8.28
N GLY A 39 -0.84 4.15 8.17
CA GLY A 39 -0.54 5.18 9.16
C GLY A 39 -1.66 5.47 10.16
N ARG A 40 -2.59 4.54 10.41
CA ARG A 40 -3.85 4.79 11.16
C ARG A 40 -3.65 5.29 12.60
N THR A 41 -2.50 5.05 13.21
CA THR A 41 -2.14 5.57 14.55
C THR A 41 -1.18 6.74 14.50
N GLY A 42 -0.93 7.24 13.29
CA GLY A 42 0.10 8.21 12.98
C GLY A 42 -0.43 9.62 12.79
N SER A 43 0.36 10.41 12.06
CA SER A 43 0.03 11.79 11.71
C SER A 43 -0.48 11.91 10.28
N VAL A 44 -1.37 12.87 10.03
CA VAL A 44 -1.74 13.24 8.67
C VAL A 44 -0.66 14.18 8.11
N TYR A 45 -0.19 13.91 6.91
CA TYR A 45 0.74 14.75 6.16
C TYR A 45 0.08 15.20 4.86
N HIS A 46 0.07 16.50 4.62
CA HIS A 46 -0.46 17.10 3.41
C HIS A 46 0.64 17.31 2.37
N VAL A 47 0.49 16.69 1.21
CA VAL A 47 1.24 17.03 0.00
C VAL A 47 0.62 18.29 -0.58
N THR A 48 1.37 19.38 -0.57
CA THR A 48 0.90 20.74 -0.92
C THR A 48 1.59 21.31 -2.15
N ASN A 49 2.58 20.61 -2.70
CA ASN A 49 3.27 20.98 -3.94
C ASN A 49 3.63 19.75 -4.77
N LEU A 50 4.02 19.99 -6.03
CA LEU A 50 4.41 18.95 -6.99
C LEU A 50 5.93 18.83 -7.14
N ASP A 51 6.71 19.45 -6.25
CA ASP A 51 8.17 19.43 -6.30
C ASP A 51 8.69 18.02 -5.97
N ASP A 52 9.87 17.65 -6.49
CA ASP A 52 10.48 16.35 -6.21
C ASP A 52 10.83 16.18 -4.72
N SER A 53 11.21 17.26 -4.04
CA SER A 53 11.72 17.22 -2.66
C SER A 53 11.42 18.51 -1.91
N GLY A 54 11.60 18.47 -0.59
CA GLY A 54 11.31 19.59 0.30
C GLY A 54 10.00 19.42 1.06
N ALA A 55 9.75 20.31 2.02
CA ALA A 55 8.52 20.29 2.80
C ALA A 55 7.29 20.45 1.88
N GLY A 56 6.23 19.69 2.17
CA GLY A 56 5.01 19.65 1.37
C GLY A 56 5.10 18.75 0.13
N SER A 57 6.25 18.13 -0.15
CA SER A 57 6.39 17.24 -1.30
C SER A 57 5.99 15.80 -0.99
N PHE A 58 5.64 15.03 -2.02
CA PHE A 58 5.35 13.59 -1.87
C PHE A 58 6.53 12.81 -1.30
N ARG A 59 7.77 13.13 -1.74
CA ARG A 59 8.98 12.49 -1.24
C ARG A 59 9.17 12.73 0.27
N ASP A 60 8.99 13.96 0.75
CA ASP A 60 9.06 14.21 2.20
C ASP A 60 7.93 13.47 2.92
N ALA A 61 6.72 13.46 2.36
CA ALA A 61 5.55 12.80 2.94
C ALA A 61 5.81 11.31 3.24
N VAL A 62 6.32 10.56 2.26
CA VAL A 62 6.55 9.10 2.36
C VAL A 62 7.87 8.70 3.03
N SER A 63 8.78 9.65 3.25
CA SER A 63 10.10 9.38 3.83
C SER A 63 10.10 8.99 5.31
N LYS A 64 8.99 9.27 6.03
CA LYS A 64 8.86 8.96 7.47
C LYS A 64 7.72 8.00 7.74
N SER A 65 7.89 7.20 8.79
CA SER A 65 6.93 6.18 9.18
C SER A 65 5.68 6.73 9.83
N ASN A 66 4.64 5.92 9.86
CA ASN A 66 3.39 6.16 10.57
C ASN A 66 2.72 7.48 10.14
N ARG A 67 2.45 7.57 8.84
CA ARG A 67 1.83 8.74 8.21
C ARG A 67 0.65 8.36 7.33
N ILE A 68 -0.37 9.19 7.36
CA ILE A 68 -1.46 9.22 6.37
C ILE A 68 -1.16 10.38 5.43
N VAL A 69 -0.78 10.06 4.20
CA VAL A 69 -0.45 11.03 3.15
C VAL A 69 -1.72 11.35 2.38
N ILE A 70 -2.13 12.62 2.43
CA ILE A 70 -3.23 13.18 1.64
C ILE A 70 -2.70 14.30 0.73
N PHE A 71 -3.43 14.60 -0.33
CA PHE A 71 -3.00 15.50 -1.39
C PHE A 71 -3.94 16.70 -1.47
N ASP A 72 -3.39 17.90 -1.26
CA ASP A 72 -4.10 19.17 -1.49
C ASP A 72 -3.94 19.64 -2.95
N VAL A 73 -3.06 18.98 -3.71
CA VAL A 73 -2.74 19.27 -5.11
C VAL A 73 -2.91 18.02 -5.98
N GLY A 74 -3.34 18.22 -7.23
CA GLY A 74 -3.41 17.19 -8.26
C GLY A 74 -2.40 17.49 -9.38
N GLY A 75 -2.07 16.48 -10.20
CA GLY A 75 -1.14 16.63 -11.31
C GLY A 75 -0.01 15.60 -11.32
N THR A 76 1.12 15.97 -11.93
CA THR A 76 2.28 15.08 -12.08
C THR A 76 3.46 15.58 -11.23
N ILE A 77 3.93 14.74 -10.33
CA ILE A 77 5.16 14.92 -9.56
C ILE A 77 6.30 14.29 -10.36
N ASN A 78 7.26 15.10 -10.80
CA ASN A 78 8.42 14.62 -11.53
C ASN A 78 9.56 14.33 -10.56
N ILE A 79 9.91 13.06 -10.40
CA ILE A 79 11.00 12.60 -9.54
C ILE A 79 12.26 12.31 -10.36
N THR A 80 13.40 12.73 -9.84
CA THR A 80 14.71 12.51 -10.49
C THR A 80 15.34 11.21 -10.04
N ASN A 81 15.28 10.94 -8.74
CA ASN A 81 15.84 9.74 -8.11
C ASN A 81 14.72 8.84 -7.59
N ARG A 82 15.02 7.55 -7.39
CA ARG A 82 14.09 6.61 -6.76
C ARG A 82 13.52 7.16 -5.44
N VAL A 83 12.21 7.00 -5.24
CA VAL A 83 11.55 7.31 -3.97
C VAL A 83 11.52 6.05 -3.12
N VAL A 84 12.02 6.13 -1.89
CA VAL A 84 11.94 5.05 -0.90
C VAL A 84 10.82 5.39 0.06
N VAL A 85 9.86 4.47 0.22
CA VAL A 85 8.69 4.64 1.08
C VAL A 85 8.95 3.96 2.42
N SER A 86 8.73 4.70 3.50
CA SER A 86 8.88 4.19 4.86
C SER A 86 7.72 3.23 5.24
N LYS A 87 7.93 2.47 6.32
CA LYS A 87 6.90 1.62 6.96
C LYS A 87 5.69 2.41 7.50
N SER A 88 4.55 1.75 7.59
CA SER A 88 3.30 2.26 8.16
C SER A 88 2.83 3.55 7.49
N VAL A 89 2.89 3.59 6.16
CA VAL A 89 2.41 4.73 5.36
C VAL A 89 1.10 4.34 4.68
N TYR A 90 0.08 5.19 4.83
CA TYR A 90 -1.11 5.16 3.99
C TYR A 90 -1.06 6.31 3.00
N ILE A 91 -0.97 6.00 1.70
CA ILE A 91 -1.05 6.97 0.61
C ILE A 91 -2.48 6.98 0.06
N ALA A 92 -3.21 8.05 0.33
CA ALA A 92 -4.61 8.22 -0.06
C ALA A 92 -4.74 9.08 -1.33
N GLY A 93 -4.38 8.53 -2.49
CA GLY A 93 -4.40 9.25 -3.77
C GLY A 93 -5.76 9.81 -4.17
N GLN A 94 -6.86 9.23 -3.68
CA GLN A 94 -8.22 9.72 -3.91
C GLN A 94 -8.52 11.08 -3.26
N SER A 95 -7.65 11.58 -2.39
CA SER A 95 -7.78 12.93 -1.83
C SER A 95 -7.33 14.02 -2.82
N ALA A 96 -6.53 13.68 -3.83
CA ALA A 96 -6.04 14.66 -4.79
C ALA A 96 -7.19 15.26 -5.61
N PRO A 97 -7.21 16.60 -5.82
CA PRO A 97 -8.21 17.24 -6.66
C PRO A 97 -8.04 16.93 -8.15
N GLY A 98 -9.08 17.23 -8.93
CA GLY A 98 -9.06 17.12 -10.39
C GLY A 98 -8.87 15.69 -10.88
N ASP A 99 -7.97 15.50 -11.84
CA ASP A 99 -7.69 14.18 -12.44
C ASP A 99 -6.82 13.27 -11.55
N GLY A 100 -6.58 13.63 -10.29
CA GLY A 100 -5.78 12.89 -9.33
C GLY A 100 -4.27 13.14 -9.46
N ILE A 101 -3.45 12.21 -8.94
CA ILE A 101 -2.00 12.37 -8.83
C ILE A 101 -1.23 11.30 -9.62
N THR A 102 -0.12 11.71 -10.22
CA THR A 102 0.83 10.84 -10.94
C THR A 102 2.24 11.11 -10.42
N VAL A 103 3.03 10.06 -10.20
CA VAL A 103 4.47 10.16 -9.97
C VAL A 103 5.18 9.66 -11.21
N TYR A 104 6.02 10.51 -11.80
CA TYR A 104 6.74 10.24 -13.05
C TYR A 104 8.25 10.44 -12.90
N GLY A 105 9.05 9.64 -13.61
CA GLY A 105 10.45 9.97 -13.90
C GLY A 105 11.49 9.02 -13.30
N ASN A 106 11.14 8.25 -12.27
CA ASN A 106 11.95 7.16 -11.73
C ASN A 106 11.07 6.15 -10.97
N GLY A 107 11.67 5.07 -10.45
CA GLY A 107 10.96 4.03 -9.72
C GLY A 107 10.69 4.36 -8.24
N LEU A 108 9.88 3.52 -7.60
CA LEU A 108 9.57 3.57 -6.18
C LEU A 108 9.95 2.25 -5.49
N SER A 109 10.32 2.31 -4.21
CA SER A 109 10.63 1.13 -3.43
C SER A 109 9.85 1.11 -2.13
N TRP A 110 9.18 -0.01 -1.90
CA TRP A 110 8.59 -0.44 -0.63
C TRP A 110 9.41 -1.56 0.02
N SER A 111 10.66 -1.75 -0.41
CA SER A 111 11.57 -2.67 0.27
C SER A 111 11.83 -2.17 1.69
N ASN A 112 11.74 -3.07 2.68
CA ASN A 112 11.77 -2.76 4.10
C ASN A 112 10.62 -1.85 4.58
N ALA A 113 9.57 -1.67 3.77
CA ALA A 113 8.32 -1.11 4.24
C ALA A 113 7.50 -2.25 4.85
N ASP A 114 6.88 -2.01 6.00
CA ASP A 114 5.87 -2.90 6.57
C ASP A 114 4.56 -2.12 6.67
N ASN A 115 3.42 -2.80 6.57
CA ASN A 115 2.11 -2.21 6.86
C ASN A 115 1.77 -1.01 5.97
N ALA A 116 1.94 -1.13 4.65
CA ALA A 116 1.65 -0.05 3.71
C ALA A 116 0.25 -0.17 3.09
N ILE A 117 -0.41 0.97 2.89
CA ILE A 117 -1.66 1.07 2.14
C ILE A 117 -1.43 2.10 1.03
N VAL A 118 -1.69 1.75 -0.23
CA VAL A 118 -1.54 2.66 -1.37
C VAL A 118 -2.79 2.60 -2.21
N ARG A 119 -3.47 3.73 -2.39
CA ARG A 119 -4.74 3.78 -3.13
C ARG A 119 -4.77 4.89 -4.17
N TYR A 120 -5.38 4.62 -5.33
CA TYR A 120 -5.69 5.62 -6.37
C TYR A 120 -4.48 6.44 -6.86
N MET A 121 -3.32 5.80 -7.00
CA MET A 121 -2.08 6.41 -7.48
C MET A 121 -1.76 5.96 -8.91
N ARG A 122 -1.11 6.84 -9.69
CA ARG A 122 -0.51 6.49 -10.98
C ARG A 122 1.01 6.59 -10.88
N PHE A 123 1.72 5.48 -11.12
CA PHE A 123 3.19 5.43 -11.11
C PHE A 123 3.72 5.17 -12.52
N ARG A 124 4.63 6.02 -12.98
CA ARG A 124 5.14 6.01 -14.35
C ARG A 124 6.67 6.20 -14.33
N MET A 125 7.43 5.11 -14.35
CA MET A 125 8.89 5.23 -14.25
C MET A 125 9.48 5.96 -15.47
N GLY A 126 9.11 5.54 -16.67
CA GLY A 126 9.51 6.21 -17.91
C GLY A 126 10.97 6.01 -18.27
N ARG A 127 11.35 6.49 -19.46
CA ARG A 127 12.69 6.28 -20.04
C ARG A 127 13.81 6.94 -19.23
N GLY A 128 13.50 8.00 -18.49
CA GLY A 128 14.45 8.73 -17.65
C GLY A 128 14.83 8.04 -16.34
N GLY A 129 14.06 7.03 -15.90
CA GLY A 129 14.34 6.31 -14.67
C GLY A 129 15.64 5.50 -14.74
N ASP A 130 16.10 4.99 -13.60
CA ASP A 130 17.35 4.22 -13.53
C ASP A 130 17.26 2.95 -14.40
N SER A 131 18.33 2.64 -15.15
CA SER A 131 18.38 1.42 -15.97
C SER A 131 18.49 0.17 -15.10
N GLY A 132 17.82 -0.93 -15.49
CA GLY A 132 17.87 -2.20 -14.75
C GLY A 132 17.26 -2.09 -13.35
N LYS A 133 16.20 -1.29 -13.24
CA LYS A 133 15.42 -1.15 -12.02
C LYS A 133 13.93 -1.12 -12.32
N ASP A 134 13.15 -1.53 -11.34
CA ASP A 134 11.71 -1.64 -11.48
C ASP A 134 10.99 -0.31 -11.29
N GLY A 135 9.78 -0.24 -11.84
CA GLY A 135 8.82 0.83 -11.55
C GLY A 135 8.38 0.83 -10.09
N ILE A 136 8.03 -0.33 -9.56
CA ILE A 136 7.81 -0.58 -8.13
C ILE A 136 8.58 -1.84 -7.71
N THR A 137 9.37 -1.74 -6.65
CA THR A 137 10.09 -2.88 -6.06
C THR A 137 9.67 -3.11 -4.61
N ILE A 138 9.39 -4.37 -4.26
CA ILE A 138 9.29 -4.87 -2.88
C ILE A 138 10.23 -6.06 -2.73
N ALA A 139 11.40 -5.84 -2.11
CA ALA A 139 12.42 -6.88 -1.92
C ALA A 139 12.31 -7.61 -0.57
N GLU A 140 11.81 -6.89 0.44
CA GLU A 140 11.65 -7.35 1.82
C GLU A 140 10.49 -6.56 2.42
N GLY A 141 9.72 -7.16 3.33
CA GLY A 141 8.65 -6.47 4.05
C GLY A 141 7.35 -7.26 4.09
N LYS A 142 6.33 -6.73 4.77
CA LYS A 142 5.05 -7.44 4.91
C LYS A 142 3.82 -6.56 5.05
N ASN A 143 2.67 -7.18 4.84
CA ASN A 143 1.34 -6.61 5.06
C ASN A 143 1.15 -5.33 4.25
N MET A 144 1.09 -5.45 2.93
CA MET A 144 0.91 -4.30 2.05
C MET A 144 -0.26 -4.51 1.12
N ILE A 145 -0.96 -3.41 0.82
CA ILE A 145 -2.06 -3.43 -0.13
C ILE A 145 -1.95 -2.26 -1.10
N PHE A 146 -2.03 -2.59 -2.38
CA PHE A 146 -2.07 -1.67 -3.50
C PHE A 146 -3.43 -1.82 -4.16
N ASP A 147 -4.23 -0.75 -4.15
CA ASP A 147 -5.63 -0.77 -4.56
C ASP A 147 -5.93 0.38 -5.53
N HIS A 148 -6.60 0.12 -6.64
CA HIS A 148 -6.87 1.14 -7.67
C HIS A 148 -5.60 1.88 -8.15
N VAL A 149 -4.46 1.18 -8.16
CA VAL A 149 -3.19 1.74 -8.61
C VAL A 149 -2.98 1.38 -10.08
N SER A 150 -2.35 2.27 -10.84
CA SER A 150 -1.81 1.91 -12.14
C SER A 150 -0.31 2.13 -12.20
N VAL A 151 0.42 1.17 -12.77
CA VAL A 151 1.88 1.20 -12.91
C VAL A 151 2.22 0.90 -14.36
N SER A 152 3.11 1.69 -14.96
CA SER A 152 3.60 1.42 -16.32
C SER A 152 5.01 1.94 -16.53
N TRP A 153 5.58 1.55 -17.65
CA TRP A 153 6.84 2.05 -18.18
C TRP A 153 8.03 1.76 -17.27
N GLY A 154 8.04 0.61 -16.59
CA GLY A 154 9.21 0.08 -15.91
C GLY A 154 10.37 -0.14 -16.88
N ARG A 155 11.60 0.02 -16.40
CA ARG A 155 12.82 -0.20 -17.19
C ARG A 155 13.46 -1.58 -16.99
N ASP A 156 12.87 -2.35 -16.07
CA ASP A 156 13.14 -3.74 -15.82
C ASP A 156 11.77 -4.42 -15.66
N GLU A 157 11.30 -4.64 -14.44
CA GLU A 157 9.89 -4.94 -14.21
C GLU A 157 9.03 -3.69 -13.94
N THR A 158 7.73 -3.78 -14.23
CA THR A 158 6.80 -2.70 -13.92
C THR A 158 6.40 -2.74 -12.44
N PHE A 159 6.11 -3.92 -11.88
CA PHE A 159 5.88 -4.11 -10.44
C PHE A 159 6.43 -5.47 -9.98
N SER A 160 7.52 -5.45 -9.22
CA SER A 160 8.18 -6.64 -8.69
C SER A 160 7.99 -6.84 -7.19
N ILE A 161 7.72 -8.09 -6.83
CA ILE A 161 7.69 -8.62 -5.46
C ILE A 161 8.63 -9.82 -5.43
N SER A 162 9.79 -9.66 -4.81
CA SER A 162 10.87 -10.65 -4.86
C SER A 162 11.54 -10.75 -3.49
N GLY A 163 11.79 -11.96 -2.98
CA GLY A 163 12.51 -12.15 -1.71
C GLY A 163 11.60 -12.39 -0.51
N ALA A 164 12.01 -11.95 0.69
CA ALA A 164 11.32 -12.23 1.95
C ALA A 164 10.11 -11.30 2.15
N VAL A 165 9.10 -11.47 1.29
CA VAL A 165 7.91 -10.61 1.25
C VAL A 165 6.66 -11.38 1.60
N HIS A 166 5.88 -10.89 2.55
CA HIS A 166 4.69 -11.59 3.05
C HIS A 166 3.43 -10.73 2.93
N ASN A 167 2.29 -11.37 2.65
CA ASN A 167 0.98 -10.74 2.79
C ASN A 167 0.86 -9.45 1.96
N VAL A 168 1.09 -9.55 0.66
CA VAL A 168 0.87 -8.44 -0.27
C VAL A 168 -0.37 -8.70 -1.11
N THR A 169 -1.25 -7.69 -1.22
CA THR A 169 -2.37 -7.68 -2.16
C THR A 169 -2.14 -6.60 -3.22
N ILE A 170 -2.35 -6.95 -4.48
CA ILE A 170 -2.60 -6.01 -5.57
C ILE A 170 -4.06 -6.25 -6.02
N GLN A 171 -4.94 -5.29 -5.76
CA GLN A 171 -6.38 -5.38 -6.06
C GLN A 171 -6.84 -4.22 -6.94
N ASP A 172 -7.83 -4.43 -7.80
CA ASP A 172 -8.44 -3.41 -8.67
C ASP A 172 -7.39 -2.56 -9.43
N SER A 173 -6.24 -3.14 -9.75
CA SER A 173 -5.05 -2.38 -10.18
C SER A 173 -4.58 -2.79 -11.57
N ILE A 174 -3.92 -1.86 -12.26
CA ILE A 174 -3.39 -2.05 -13.60
C ILE A 174 -1.86 -2.10 -13.54
N VAL A 175 -1.29 -3.26 -13.85
CA VAL A 175 0.14 -3.37 -14.18
C VAL A 175 0.24 -3.45 -15.70
N ALA A 176 0.60 -2.31 -16.32
CA ALA A 176 0.61 -2.14 -17.77
C ALA A 176 1.99 -2.44 -18.38
N GLN A 177 2.21 -2.02 -19.62
CA GLN A 177 3.42 -2.31 -20.37
C GLN A 177 4.70 -1.69 -19.76
N GLY A 178 5.79 -2.45 -19.79
CA GLY A 178 7.15 -1.96 -19.54
C GLY A 178 7.73 -1.22 -20.74
N LEU A 179 8.99 -0.78 -20.63
CA LEU A 179 9.76 -0.20 -21.73
C LEU A 179 10.82 -1.17 -22.23
N GLU A 180 11.03 -1.18 -23.55
CA GLU A 180 12.12 -1.93 -24.18
C GLU A 180 13.51 -1.47 -23.71
N THR A 181 14.54 -2.33 -23.69
CA THR A 181 14.58 -3.71 -24.23
C THR A 181 14.24 -4.81 -23.23
N HIS A 182 13.84 -4.45 -22.00
CA HIS A 182 13.43 -5.39 -20.97
C HIS A 182 12.06 -4.97 -20.46
N SER A 183 11.01 -5.42 -21.16
CA SER A 183 9.62 -5.03 -20.91
C SER A 183 8.86 -6.14 -20.18
N CYS A 184 8.99 -6.18 -18.86
CA CYS A 184 8.30 -7.15 -18.01
C CYS A 184 7.17 -6.49 -17.20
N GLY A 185 6.01 -7.16 -17.11
CA GLY A 185 4.90 -6.70 -16.26
C GLY A 185 5.27 -6.74 -14.78
N GLY A 186 5.82 -7.85 -14.31
CA GLY A 186 6.25 -7.99 -12.92
C GLY A 186 6.87 -9.35 -12.65
N LEU A 187 7.82 -9.42 -11.73
CA LEU A 187 8.34 -10.65 -11.17
C LEU A 187 7.71 -10.83 -9.78
N ILE A 188 6.89 -11.88 -9.62
CA ILE A 188 6.27 -12.24 -8.34
C ILE A 188 6.90 -13.55 -7.87
N GLN A 189 7.91 -13.43 -7.02
CA GLN A 189 8.69 -14.56 -6.50
C GLN A 189 8.96 -14.37 -5.01
N THR A 190 8.14 -15.00 -4.19
CA THR A 190 8.31 -15.06 -2.73
C THR A 190 7.94 -16.45 -2.23
N ASP A 191 8.58 -16.87 -1.14
CA ASP A 191 8.23 -18.12 -0.45
C ASP A 191 6.90 -18.03 0.32
N TYR A 192 6.27 -16.85 0.31
CA TYR A 192 5.00 -16.56 0.98
C TYR A 192 3.91 -16.14 -0.02
N GLY A 193 2.67 -16.04 0.43
CA GLY A 193 1.55 -15.74 -0.44
C GLY A 193 1.48 -14.27 -0.89
N VAL A 194 1.10 -14.08 -2.16
CA VAL A 194 0.65 -12.79 -2.75
C VAL A 194 -0.76 -12.99 -3.29
N SER A 195 -1.64 -11.99 -3.11
CA SER A 195 -2.98 -11.97 -3.70
C SER A 195 -3.04 -10.99 -4.86
N LEU A 196 -3.53 -11.46 -6.00
CA LEU A 196 -3.90 -10.63 -7.14
C LEU A 196 -5.41 -10.75 -7.30
N THR A 197 -6.12 -9.63 -7.20
CA THR A 197 -7.57 -9.63 -7.23
C THR A 197 -8.10 -8.53 -8.14
N THR A 198 -9.34 -8.68 -8.59
CA THR A 198 -9.93 -7.90 -9.68
C THR A 198 -10.78 -6.77 -9.18
#